data_AF-A0A484VVY5-F1
#
_entry.id   AF-A0A484VVY5-F1
#
_cell.length_a   1.000
_cell.length_b   1.000
_cell.length_c   1.000
_cell.angle_alpha   90.00
_cell.angle_beta   90.00
_cell.angle_gamma   90.00
#
_symmetry.space_group_name_H-M   'P 1'
#
loop_
_entity.id
_entity.type
_entity.pdbx_description
1 polymer ?
#
loop_
_entity_poly.entity_id
_entity_poly.type
_entity_poly.pdbx_seq_one_letter_code
_entity_poly.pdbx_strand_id
1 'polypeptide(L)' 'MQRKTLLKFIILRSRRSGEHELSILTGVELVVKRGETIALVGESGSGKSTLLAILAAG' A
#
# COMPACT_ATOMS: atom_id res chain seq x y z
N MET A 1 -4.77 23.23 17.06
CA MET A 1 -3.76 23.02 16.00
C MET A 1 -3.38 21.53 15.96
N GLN A 2 -4.19 20.69 15.32
CA GLN A 2 -3.91 19.25 15.18
C GLN A 2 -2.92 19.06 14.02
N ARG A 3 -1.73 18.53 14.32
CA ARG A 3 -0.67 18.27 13.33
C ARG A 3 -1.17 17.18 12.37
N LYS A 4 -1.59 17.56 11.16
CA LYS A 4 -1.96 16.60 10.10
C LYS A 4 -0.68 15.97 9.58
N THR A 5 -0.38 14.74 9.98
CA THR A 5 0.62 13.94 9.26
C THR A 5 -0.05 13.40 8.00
N LEU A 6 0.37 13.90 6.85
CA LEU A 6 -0.02 13.36 5.55
C LEU A 6 1.07 12.37 5.15
N LEU A 7 0.79 11.07 5.27
CA LEU A 7 1.63 10.10 4.58
C LEU A 7 1.10 9.99 3.16
N LYS A 8 1.92 10.35 2.18
CA LYS A 8 1.66 10.09 0.77
C LYS A 8 2.72 9.11 0.33
N PHE A 9 2.33 7.85 0.17
CA PHE A 9 3.18 6.84 -0.44
C PHE A 9 2.83 6.74 -1.92
N ILE A 10 3.85 6.65 -2.77
CA ILE A 10 3.70 6.10 -4.12
C ILE A 10 4.38 4.75 -4.06
N ILE A 11 3.59 3.69 -4.21
CA ILE A 11 4.09 2.33 -4.04
C ILE A 11 4.11 1.64 -5.39
N LEU A 12 5.31 1.24 -5.81
CA LEU A 12 5.55 0.39 -6.96
C LEU A 12 6.21 -0.90 -6.46
N ARG A 13 5.53 -2.03 -6.66
CA ARG A 13 6.09 -3.35 -6.37
C ARG A 13 5.81 -4.26 -7.53
N SER A 14 6.88 -4.80 -8.10
CA SER A 14 6.81 -5.91 -9.04
C SER A 14 7.25 -7.22 -8.39
N ARG A 15 6.74 -8.34 -8.92
CA ARG A 15 7.35 -9.66 -8.72
C ARG A 15 7.74 -10.23 -10.06
N ARG A 16 8.90 -10.86 -10.10
CA ARG A 16 9.30 -11.71 -11.22
C ARG A 16 8.63 -13.07 -11.09
N SER A 17 7.96 -13.50 -12.15
CA SER A 17 7.38 -14.84 -12.30
C SER A 17 7.89 -15.41 -13.63
N GLY A 18 8.91 -16.26 -13.57
CA GLY A 18 9.63 -16.68 -14.78
C GLY A 18 10.28 -15.49 -15.48
N GLU A 19 10.01 -15.36 -16.79
CA GLU A 19 10.48 -14.23 -17.60
C GLU A 19 9.60 -12.97 -17.48
N HIS A 20 8.45 -13.06 -16.82
CA HIS A 20 7.50 -11.96 -16.74
C HIS A 20 7.67 -11.14 -15.45
N GLU A 21 7.55 -9.82 -15.58
CA GLU A 21 7.45 -8.89 -14.46
C GLU A 21 5.98 -8.50 -14.24
N LEU A 22 5.45 -8.85 -13.08
CA LEU A 22 4.07 -8.57 -12.70
C LEU A 22 4.04 -7.38 -11.74
N SER A 23 3.37 -6.30 -12.15
CA SER A 23 3.05 -5.20 -11.25
C SER A 23 1.95 -5.63 -10.27
N ILE A 24 2.24 -5.56 -8.96
CA ILE A 24 1.29 -5.90 -7.88
C ILE A 24 0.54 -4.66 -7.40
N LEU A 25 1.23 -3.53 -7.29
CA LEU A 25 0.67 -2.25 -6.87
C LEU A 25 1.06 -1.19 -7.90
N THR A 26 0.07 -0.47 -8.41
CA THR A 26 0.26 0.61 -9.39
C THR A 26 -0.47 1.84 -8.91
N GLY A 27 0.26 2.96 -8.71
CA GLY A 27 -0.35 4.26 -8.42
C GLY A 27 -1.15 4.33 -7.12
N VAL A 28 -0.77 3.56 -6.09
CA VAL A 28 -1.48 3.58 -4.81
C VAL A 28 -1.12 4.85 -4.04
N GLU A 29 -2.11 5.68 -3.72
CA GLU A 29 -2.02 6.80 -2.78
C GLU A 29 -2.93 6.53 -1.58
N LEU A 30 -2.38 6.56 -0.36
CA LEU A 30 -3.13 6.32 0.88
C LEU A 30 -2.80 7.39 1.91
N VAL A 31 -3.81 8.04 2.47
CA VAL A 31 -3.69 9.03 3.55
C VAL A 31 -4.44 8.51 4.77
N VAL A 32 -3.75 8.39 5.91
CA VAL A 32 -4.35 7.96 7.20
C VAL A 32 -3.98 8.98 8.27
N LYS A 33 -4.98 9.48 9.00
CA LYS A 33 -4.75 10.42 10.10
C LYS A 33 -4.42 9.69 11.40
N ARG A 34 -3.73 10.38 12.31
CA ARG A 34 -3.48 9.84 13.65
C ARG A 34 -4.80 9.54 14.36
N GLY A 35 -4.92 8.33 14.88
CA GLY A 35 -6.13 7.84 15.56
C GLY A 35 -7.24 7.35 14.63
N GLU A 36 -7.02 7.38 13.32
CA GLU A 36 -7.97 6.83 12.35
C GLU A 36 -7.76 5.32 12.23
N THR A 37 -8.86 4.57 12.30
CA THR A 37 -8.88 3.14 11.99
C THR A 37 -9.55 2.96 10.65
N ILE A 38 -8.86 2.31 9.71
CA ILE A 38 -9.37 2.03 8.37
C ILE A 38 -9.37 0.53 8.10
N ALA A 39 -10.25 0.08 7.21
CA ALA A 39 -10.26 -1.29 6.71
C ALA A 39 -9.72 -1.32 5.27
N LEU A 40 -8.80 -2.25 5.00
CA LEU A 40 -8.32 -2.53 3.64
C LEU A 40 -9.02 -3.80 3.13
N VAL A 41 -9.95 -3.63 2.19
CA VAL A 41 -10.79 -4.72 1.65
C VAL A 41 -10.54 -4.93 0.15
N GLY A 42 -10.86 -6.12 -0.35
CA GLY A 42 -10.71 -6.48 -1.76
C GLY A 42 -10.48 -7.98 -1.97
N GLU A 43 -10.56 -8.43 -3.22
CA GLU A 43 -10.42 -9.85 -3.60
C GLU A 43 -9.06 -10.46 -3.24
N SER A 44 -9.00 -11.79 -3.14
CA SER A 44 -7.71 -12.49 -2.95
C SER A 44 -6.75 -12.15 -4.10
N GLY A 45 -5.48 -11.89 -3.78
CA GLY A 45 -4.47 -11.52 -4.78
C GLY A 45 -4.40 -10.04 -5.16
N SER A 46 -5.32 -9.18 -4.68
CA SER A 46 -5.36 -7.74 -5.04
C SER A 46 -4.21 -6.87 -4.47
N GLY A 47 -3.21 -7.48 -3.84
CA GLY A 47 -2.05 -6.75 -3.29
C GLY A 47 -2.20 -6.20 -1.87
N LYS A 48 -3.29 -6.50 -1.14
CA LYS A 48 -3.52 -6.00 0.24
C LYS A 48 -2.37 -6.30 1.21
N SER A 49 -1.98 -7.57 1.33
CA SER A 49 -0.87 -7.97 2.21
C SER A 49 0.47 -7.39 1.77
N THR A 50 0.64 -7.17 0.45
CA THR A 50 1.83 -6.50 -0.09
C THR A 50 1.87 -5.02 0.30
N LEU A 51 0.75 -4.31 0.22
CA LEU A 51 0.61 -2.93 0.67
C LEU A 51 0.92 -2.81 2.17
N LEU A 52 0.32 -3.68 3.00
CA LEU A 52 0.58 -3.70 4.45
C LEU A 52 2.05 -4.02 4.78
N ALA A 53 2.67 -4.96 4.07
CA ALA A 53 4.09 -5.27 4.28
C ALA A 53 5.00 -4.09 3.99
N ILE A 54 4.67 -3.25 3.00
CA ILE A 54 5.44 -2.04 2.67
C ILE A 54 5.24 -0.96 3.73
N LEU A 55 4.00 -0.77 4.19
CA LEU A 55 3.69 0.19 5.26
C LEU A 55 4.33 -0.19 6.60
N ALA A 56 4.42 -1.50 6.89
CA ALA A 56 5.03 -2.02 8.11
C ALA A 56 6.57 -2.10 8.04
N ALA A 57 7.15 -2.02 6.84
CA ALA A 57 8.60 -1.98 6.64
C ALA A 57 9.20 -0.58 6.81
N GLY A 58 8.36 0.43 7.10
CA GLY A 58 8.76 1.79 7.45
C GLY A 58 9.12 1.94 8.93
#